data_AF-A0A1C4WM04-F1
#
_entry.id   AF-A0A1C4WM04-F1
#
_cell.length_a   1.000
_cell.length_b   1.000
_cell.length_c   1.000
_cell.angle_alpha   90.00
_cell.angle_beta   90.00
_cell.angle_gamma   90.00
#
_symmetry.space_group_name_H-M   'P 1'
#
loop_
_entity.id
_entity.type
_entity.pdbx_description
1 polymer ?
#
loop_
_entity_poly.entity_id
_entity_poly.type
_entity_poly.pdbx_seq_one_letter_code
_entity_poly.pdbx_strand_id
1 'polypeptide(L)'
;MSGDGFEVHPPLIRAAGRGVTDLAKRFNGELEAFEARMQGYGEPWGADDIGSLIGIAYTEVANYIFDCVGMAADEFTSAGADITGMADAYERVDEDGAGTMRSLAGGLG
;
A
#
# COMPACT_ATOMS: atom_id res chain seq x y z
N MET A 1 -0.71 -22.14 -34.55
CA MET A 1 -1.51 -21.75 -33.37
C MET A 1 -0.93 -20.43 -32.88
N SER A 2 -1.45 -19.31 -33.37
CA SER A 2 -1.17 -18.02 -32.76
C SER A 2 -2.01 -17.97 -31.49
N GLY A 3 -1.42 -18.37 -30.37
CA GLY A 3 -2.03 -18.08 -29.07
C GLY A 3 -2.13 -16.56 -28.99
N ASP A 4 -3.33 -16.05 -28.74
CA ASP A 4 -3.53 -14.66 -28.39
C ASP A 4 -2.69 -14.40 -27.14
N GLY A 5 -1.50 -13.81 -27.34
CA GLY A 5 -0.52 -13.63 -26.29
C GLY A 5 -1.00 -12.53 -25.36
N PHE A 6 -0.87 -12.75 -24.05
CA PHE A 6 -1.07 -11.67 -23.10
C PHE A 6 0.06 -10.64 -23.29
N GLU A 7 -0.27 -9.46 -23.81
CA GLU A 7 0.66 -8.33 -23.85
C GLU A 7 0.67 -7.66 -22.47
N VAL A 8 1.81 -7.78 -21.79
CA VAL A 8 2.02 -7.17 -20.48
C VAL A 8 2.76 -5.86 -20.69
N HIS A 9 2.32 -4.80 -20.01
CA HIS A 9 2.97 -3.49 -20.04
C HIS A 9 3.56 -3.16 -18.65
N PRO A 10 4.78 -3.62 -18.33
CA PRO A 10 5.42 -3.34 -17.04
C PRO A 10 5.45 -1.85 -16.64
N PRO A 11 5.65 -0.88 -17.56
CA PRO A 11 5.59 0.53 -17.20
C PRO A 11 4.23 0.98 -16.62
N LEU A 12 3.12 0.44 -17.14
CA LEU A 12 1.77 0.75 -16.65
C LEU A 12 1.53 0.10 -15.27
N ILE A 13 1.98 -1.15 -15.10
CA ILE A 13 1.91 -1.85 -13.81
C ILE A 13 2.70 -1.08 -12.76
N ARG A 14 3.94 -0.69 -13.07
CA ARG A 14 4.78 0.09 -12.15
C ARG A 14 4.17 1.45 -11.81
N ALA A 15 3.53 2.11 -12.78
CA ALA A 15 2.82 3.35 -12.52
C ALA A 15 1.62 3.14 -11.57
N ALA A 16 0.87 2.05 -11.74
CA ALA A 16 -0.21 1.69 -10.82
C ALA A 16 0.31 1.40 -9.40
N GLY A 17 1.39 0.62 -9.28
CA GLY A 17 2.01 0.33 -7.98
C GLY A 17 2.44 1.60 -7.24
N ARG A 18 3.12 2.53 -7.92
CA ARG A 18 3.45 3.85 -7.37
C ARG A 18 2.21 4.64 -6.95
N GLY A 19 1.16 4.64 -7.76
CA GLY A 19 -0.09 5.33 -7.44
C GLY A 19 -0.74 4.81 -6.15
N VAL A 20 -0.73 3.48 -5.94
CA VAL A 20 -1.23 2.86 -4.71
C VAL A 20 -0.35 3.23 -3.52
N THR A 21 0.98 3.17 -3.66
CA THR A 21 1.91 3.57 -2.60
C THR A 21 1.77 5.05 -2.22
N ASP A 22 1.58 5.94 -3.19
CA ASP A 22 1.40 7.37 -2.93
C ASP A 22 0.05 7.66 -2.25
N LEU A 23 -1.01 6.92 -2.62
CA LEU A 23 -2.29 6.96 -1.91
C LEU A 23 -2.11 6.51 -0.45
N ALA A 24 -1.40 5.40 -0.21
CA ALA A 24 -1.16 4.89 1.14
C ALA A 24 -0.40 5.91 2.00
N LYS A 25 0.65 6.54 1.47
CA LYS A 25 1.40 7.61 2.17
C LYS A 25 0.51 8.79 2.53
N ARG A 26 -0.32 9.24 1.58
CA ARG A 26 -1.25 10.34 1.83
C ARG A 26 -2.26 9.97 2.90
N PHE A 27 -2.81 8.76 2.82
CA PHE A 27 -3.78 8.26 3.78
C PHE A 27 -3.20 8.21 5.21
N ASN A 28 -1.98 7.69 5.36
CA ASN A 28 -1.27 7.69 6.64
C ASN A 28 -1.07 9.10 7.20
N GLY A 29 -0.65 10.05 6.36
CA GLY A 29 -0.50 11.44 6.79
C GLY A 29 -1.81 12.09 7.23
N GLU A 30 -2.93 11.80 6.56
CA GLU A 30 -4.26 12.28 6.97
C GLU A 30 -4.74 11.61 8.27
N LEU A 31 -4.42 10.33 8.47
CA LEU A 31 -4.74 9.60 9.70
C LEU A 31 -3.99 10.15 10.91
N GLU A 32 -2.68 10.38 10.77
CA GLU A 32 -1.84 11.01 11.80
C GLU A 32 -2.33 12.43 12.14
N ALA A 33 -2.68 13.22 11.11
CA ALA A 33 -3.23 14.55 11.31
C ALA A 33 -4.59 14.53 12.02
N PHE A 34 -5.43 13.54 11.71
CA PHE A 34 -6.71 13.34 12.39
C PHE A 34 -6.52 12.95 13.86
N GLU A 35 -5.61 12.01 14.15
CA GLU A 35 -5.26 11.61 15.51
C GLU A 35 -4.75 12.81 16.33
N ALA A 36 -3.79 13.55 15.79
CA ALA A 36 -3.23 14.74 16.44
C ALA A 36 -4.31 15.79 16.72
N ARG A 37 -5.26 15.98 15.80
CA ARG A 37 -6.39 16.89 16.00
C ARG A 37 -7.30 16.43 17.12
N MET A 38 -7.59 15.13 17.20
CA MET A 38 -8.40 14.55 18.26
C MET A 38 -7.73 14.71 19.63
N GLN A 39 -6.44 14.41 19.72
CA GLN A 39 -5.64 14.64 20.93
C GLN A 39 -5.61 16.12 21.34
N GLY A 40 -5.60 17.04 20.38
CA GLY A 40 -5.63 18.49 20.62
C GLY A 40 -6.91 18.99 21.31
N TYR A 41 -8.01 18.24 21.29
CA TYR A 41 -9.21 18.57 22.06
C TYR A 41 -9.08 18.21 23.56
N GLY A 42 -8.09 17.40 23.93
CA GLY A 42 -7.91 16.91 25.30
C GLY A 42 -9.07 16.06 25.77
N GLU A 43 -9.49 16.28 27.02
CA GLU A 43 -10.57 15.53 27.67
C GLU A 43 -11.80 16.44 27.89
N PRO A 44 -12.59 16.74 26.84
CA PRO A 44 -13.72 17.67 26.93
C PRO A 44 -14.86 17.16 27.83
N TRP A 45 -14.83 15.88 28.22
CA TRP A 45 -15.81 15.23 29.10
C TRP A 45 -15.56 15.48 30.59
N GLY A 46 -14.43 16.08 30.98
CA GLY A 46 -14.14 16.39 32.39
C GLY A 46 -13.75 15.18 33.24
N ALA A 47 -13.50 15.42 34.53
CA ALA A 47 -12.92 14.45 35.46
C ALA A 47 -13.87 13.97 36.57
N ASP A 48 -15.18 14.20 36.44
CA ASP A 48 -16.17 13.61 37.34
C ASP A 48 -16.41 12.12 37.00
N ASP A 49 -17.23 11.43 37.78
CA ASP A 49 -17.49 10.00 37.59
C ASP A 49 -18.04 9.71 36.18
N ILE A 50 -18.92 10.58 35.67
CA ILE A 50 -19.51 10.43 34.33
C ILE A 50 -18.46 10.69 33.25
N GLY A 51 -17.69 11.77 33.37
CA GLY A 51 -16.60 12.13 32.46
C GLY A 51 -15.55 11.03 32.39
N SER A 52 -15.19 10.43 33.52
CA SER A 52 -14.24 9.31 33.59
C SER A 52 -14.75 8.10 32.80
N LEU A 53 -16.04 7.75 32.91
CA LEU A 53 -16.64 6.66 32.13
C LEU A 53 -16.65 6.96 30.63
N ILE A 54 -16.93 8.22 30.26
CA ILE A 54 -16.88 8.67 28.85
C ILE A 54 -15.46 8.55 28.32
N GLY A 55 -14.46 9.02 29.08
CA GLY A 55 -13.05 8.96 28.68
C GLY A 55 -12.56 7.54 28.44
N ILE A 56 -12.93 6.59 29.31
CA ILE A 56 -12.61 5.17 29.13
C ILE A 56 -13.22 4.63 27.84
N ALA A 57 -14.54 4.81 27.66
CA ALA A 57 -15.23 4.31 26.47
C ALA A 57 -14.70 4.94 25.18
N TYR A 58 -14.43 6.25 25.20
CA TYR A 58 -13.83 6.97 24.08
C TYR A 58 -12.46 6.40 23.72
N THR A 59 -11.58 6.22 24.71
CA THR A 59 -10.20 5.76 24.49
C THR A 59 -10.17 4.37 23.88
N GLU A 60 -10.95 3.43 24.41
CA GLU A 60 -11.02 2.05 23.89
C GLU A 60 -11.50 2.03 22.44
N VAL A 61 -12.57 2.77 22.12
CA VAL A 61 -13.13 2.81 20.77
C VAL A 61 -12.20 3.55 19.80
N ALA A 62 -11.60 4.67 20.22
CA ALA A 62 -10.67 5.43 19.42
C ALA A 62 -9.44 4.59 19.04
N ASN A 63 -8.82 3.93 20.03
CA ASN A 63 -7.67 3.06 19.80
C ASN A 63 -8.01 1.95 18.80
N TYR A 64 -9.14 1.27 18.98
CA TYR A 64 -9.58 0.23 18.06
C TYR A 64 -9.76 0.75 16.63
N ILE A 65 -10.35 1.94 16.47
CA ILE A 65 -10.54 2.54 15.14
C ILE A 65 -9.18 2.89 14.52
N PHE A 66 -8.27 3.52 15.26
CA PHE A 66 -6.94 3.87 14.74
C PHE A 66 -6.15 2.63 14.32
N ASP A 67 -6.19 1.55 15.12
CA ASP A 67 -5.55 0.28 14.77
C ASP A 67 -6.15 -0.33 13.49
N CYS A 68 -7.47 -0.39 13.38
CA CYS A 68 -8.14 -0.93 12.20
C CYS A 68 -7.81 -0.13 10.93
N VAL A 69 -7.80 1.19 11.04
CA VAL A 69 -7.53 2.07 9.91
C VAL A 69 -6.04 2.06 9.55
N GLY A 70 -5.14 2.00 10.53
CA GLY A 70 -3.70 1.85 10.33
C GLY A 70 -3.37 0.54 9.61
N MET A 71 -3.96 -0.58 10.02
CA MET A 71 -3.78 -1.86 9.33
C MET A 71 -4.21 -1.80 7.85
N ALA A 72 -5.33 -1.11 7.55
CA ALA A 72 -5.76 -0.93 6.17
C ALA A 72 -4.76 -0.10 5.34
N ALA A 73 -4.12 0.90 5.95
CA ALA A 73 -3.11 1.73 5.32
C ALA A 73 -1.82 0.94 5.00
N ASP A 74 -1.40 0.08 5.93
CA ASP A 74 -0.26 -0.82 5.74
C ASP A 74 -0.52 -1.80 4.59
N GLU A 75 -1.75 -2.32 4.48
CA GLU A 75 -2.15 -3.19 3.38
C GLU A 75 -2.06 -2.48 2.02
N PHE A 76 -2.46 -1.20 1.92
CA PHE A 76 -2.26 -0.43 0.69
C PHE A 76 -0.77 -0.25 0.36
N THR A 77 0.06 -0.04 1.37
CA THR A 77 1.51 0.06 1.17
C THR A 77 2.08 -1.25 0.62
N SER A 78 1.68 -2.38 1.19
CA SER A 78 2.06 -3.72 0.74
C SER A 78 1.60 -3.98 -0.69
N ALA A 79 0.32 -3.71 -1.00
CA ALA A 79 -0.24 -3.91 -2.33
C ALA A 79 0.49 -3.07 -3.40
N GLY A 80 0.84 -1.82 -3.09
CA GLY A 80 1.62 -0.98 -4.01
C GLY A 80 3.02 -1.53 -4.29
N ALA A 81 3.67 -2.09 -3.26
CA ALA A 81 4.96 -2.76 -3.38
C ALA A 81 4.86 -4.05 -4.21
N ASP A 82 3.83 -4.87 -3.98
CA ASP A 82 3.60 -6.11 -4.73
C ASP A 82 3.35 -5.84 -6.22
N ILE A 83 2.55 -4.83 -6.55
CA ILE A 83 2.31 -4.42 -7.94
C ILE A 83 3.62 -3.95 -8.59
N THR A 84 4.43 -3.17 -7.87
CA THR A 84 5.74 -2.72 -8.35
C THR A 84 6.68 -3.91 -8.60
N GLY A 85 6.73 -4.86 -7.67
CA GLY A 85 7.51 -6.09 -7.80
C GLY A 85 7.04 -6.98 -8.95
N MET A 86 5.74 -6.99 -9.25
CA MET A 86 5.20 -7.68 -10.42
C MET A 86 5.75 -7.08 -11.73
N ALA A 87 5.85 -5.74 -11.83
CA ALA A 87 6.44 -5.09 -13.00
C ALA A 87 7.92 -5.49 -13.18
N ASP A 88 8.69 -5.51 -12.09
CA ASP A 88 10.10 -5.91 -12.10
C ASP A 88 10.25 -7.39 -12.50
N ALA A 89 9.34 -8.25 -12.04
CA ALA A 89 9.34 -9.66 -12.40
C ALA A 89 9.08 -9.90 -13.90
N TYR A 90 8.16 -9.15 -14.51
CA TYR A 90 7.89 -9.24 -15.95
C TYR A 90 9.08 -8.78 -16.78
N GLU A 91 9.68 -7.63 -16.47
CA GLU A 91 10.85 -7.14 -17.21
C GLU A 91 12.02 -8.13 -17.14
N ARG A 92 12.27 -8.72 -15.97
CA ARG A 92 13.31 -9.74 -15.82
C ARG A 92 13.05 -10.97 -16.70
N VAL A 93 11.81 -11.46 -16.75
CA VAL A 93 11.46 -12.62 -17.58
C VAL A 93 11.67 -12.32 -19.07
N ASP A 94 11.29 -11.12 -19.51
CA ASP A 94 11.49 -10.68 -20.90
C ASP A 94 12.98 -10.55 -21.25
N GLU A 95 13.78 -9.97 -20.35
CA GLU A 95 15.23 -9.84 -20.53
C GLU A 95 15.95 -11.20 -20.58
N ASP A 96 15.60 -12.13 -19.68
CA ASP A 96 16.13 -13.50 -19.61
C ASP A 96 15.77 -14.28 -20.88
N GLY A 97 14.52 -14.16 -21.35
CA GLY A 97 14.05 -14.77 -22.59
C GLY A 97 14.78 -14.24 -23.82
N ALA A 98 14.90 -12.91 -23.93
CA ALA A 98 15.63 -12.27 -25.01
C ALA A 98 17.13 -12.64 -24.99
N GLY A 99 17.74 -12.77 -23.80
CA GLY A 99 19.12 -13.23 -23.62
C GLY A 99 19.32 -14.67 -24.11
N THR A 100 18.40 -15.57 -23.75
CA THR A 100 18.41 -16.96 -24.21
C THR A 100 18.34 -17.04 -25.74
N MET A 101 17.44 -16.28 -26.36
CA MET A 101 17.30 -16.25 -27.82
C MET A 101 18.56 -15.71 -28.51
N ARG A 102 19.19 -14.65 -27.98
CA ARG A 102 20.47 -14.14 -28.50
C ARG A 102 21.60 -15.18 -28.40
N SER A 103 21.66 -15.92 -27.30
CA SER A 103 22.64 -16.99 -27.09
C SER A 103 22.48 -18.10 -28.13
N LEU A 104 21.25 -18.58 -28.34
CA LEU A 104 20.96 -19.61 -29.34
C LEU A 104 21.29 -19.15 -30.76
N ALA A 105 20.95 -17.90 -31.12
CA ALA A 105 21.28 -17.34 -32.42
C ALA A 105 22.80 -17.25 -32.66
N GLY A 106 23.58 -16.89 -31.63
CA GLY A 106 25.03 -16.84 -31.70
C GLY A 106 25.71 -18.21 -31.77
N GLY A 107 25.06 -19.28 -31.28
CA GLY A 107 25.57 -20.65 -31.36
C GLY A 107 25.28 -21.37 -32.69
N LEU A 108 24.42 -20.79 -33.55
CA LEU A 108 24.02 -21.35 -34.84
C LEU A 108 24.72 -20.68 -36.05
N GLY A 109 25.52 -19.63 -35.82
CA GLY A 109 26.36 -18.97 -36.83
C GLY A 109 27.82 -19.37 -36.72
#